data_AF-A0A845S048-F1
#
_entry.id   AF-A0A845S048-F1
#
_cell.length_a   1.000
_cell.length_b   1.000
_cell.length_c   1.000
_cell.angle_alpha   90.00
_cell.angle_beta   90.00
_cell.angle_gamma   90.00
#
_symmetry.space_group_name_H-M   'P 1'
#
loop_
_entity.id
_entity.type
_entity.pdbx_description
1 polymer ?
#
loop_
_entity_poly.entity_id
_entity_poly.type
_entity_poly.pdbx_seq_one_letter_code
_entity_poly.pdbx_strand_id
1 'polypeptide(L)' 'MFFYDGCALTGEGFKTIATYANGDPMAIIQKRIGLIGCHPESEKFWYDSYSWMKPYWHNNSHHKLLLGFVDELIQQ' A
#
# COMPACT_ATOMS: atom_id res chain seq x y z
N MET A 1 -2.92 -0.25 -7.93
CA MET A 1 -1.97 0.38 -6.99
C MET A 1 -0.56 0.06 -7.46
N PHE A 2 0.44 0.90 -7.15
CA PHE A 2 1.80 0.69 -7.64
C PHE A 2 2.54 -0.23 -6.66
N PHE A 3 3.18 -1.28 -7.17
CA PHE A 3 3.76 -2.35 -6.36
C PHE A 3 5.26 -2.56 -6.58
N TYR A 4 5.88 -1.85 -7.53
CA TYR A 4 7.32 -2.01 -7.79
C TYR A 4 8.13 -1.42 -6.65
N ASP A 5 9.20 -2.14 -6.28
CA ASP A 5 10.08 -1.83 -5.15
C ASP A 5 9.41 -1.90 -3.77
N GLY A 6 8.22 -2.50 -3.71
CA GLY A 6 7.53 -2.80 -2.47
C GLY A 6 8.01 -4.09 -1.80
N CYS A 7 7.88 -4.18 -0.47
CA CYS A 7 8.17 -5.39 0.28
C CYS A 7 6.89 -6.14 0.70
N ALA A 8 7.04 -7.42 1.02
CA ALA A 8 6.05 -8.19 1.78
C ALA A 8 6.50 -8.26 3.25
N LEU A 9 5.53 -8.31 4.16
CA LEU A 9 5.78 -8.23 5.60
C LEU A 9 5.55 -9.58 6.26
N THR A 10 6.51 -10.00 7.09
CA THR A 10 6.49 -11.29 7.79
C THR A 10 6.70 -11.09 9.29
N GLY A 11 6.26 -12.05 10.10
CA GLY A 11 6.29 -11.98 11.56
C GLY A 11 4.91 -12.24 12.18
N GLU A 12 4.76 -11.93 13.47
CA GLU A 12 3.54 -12.18 14.24
C GLU A 12 3.14 -10.98 15.10
N GLY A 13 1.90 -10.99 15.61
CA GLY A 13 1.40 -10.00 16.56
C GLY A 13 1.01 -8.64 15.94
N PHE A 14 0.92 -8.57 14.61
CA PHE A 14 0.39 -7.43 13.88
C PHE A 14 -1.01 -7.70 13.34
N LYS A 15 -1.80 -6.64 13.15
CA LYS A 15 -3.04 -6.68 12.37
C LYS A 15 -2.70 -6.52 10.90
N THR A 16 -3.15 -7.45 10.07
CA THR A 16 -3.06 -7.31 8.61
C THR A 16 -4.19 -6.41 8.12
N ILE A 17 -3.86 -5.34 7.42
CA ILE A 17 -4.80 -4.37 6.84
C ILE A 17 -5.12 -4.74 5.39
N ALA A 18 -4.10 -5.17 4.63
CA ALA A 18 -4.26 -5.59 3.25
C ALA A 18 -3.19 -6.62 2.87
N THR A 19 -3.50 -7.46 1.89
CA THR A 19 -2.60 -8.48 1.33
C THR A 19 -2.31 -8.22 -0.13
N TYR A 20 -1.20 -8.75 -0.63
CA TYR A 20 -0.99 -8.94 -2.07
C TYR A 20 -1.90 -10.05 -2.61
N ALA A 21 -1.94 -10.19 -3.94
CA ALA A 21 -2.74 -11.21 -4.61
C ALA A 21 -2.34 -12.65 -4.25
N ASN A 22 -1.10 -12.86 -3.81
CA ASN A 22 -0.59 -14.15 -3.35
C ASN A 22 -0.90 -14.45 -1.87
N GLY A 23 -1.58 -13.54 -1.17
CA GLY A 23 -1.94 -13.68 0.24
C GLY A 23 -0.93 -13.12 1.24
N ASP A 24 0.25 -12.69 0.78
CA ASP A 24 1.26 -12.14 1.69
C ASP A 24 0.82 -10.78 2.26
N PRO A 25 1.08 -10.50 3.56
CA PRO A 25 0.78 -9.21 4.15
C PRO A 25 1.50 -8.07 3.41
N MET A 26 0.71 -7.11 2.94
CA MET A 26 1.19 -5.92 2.22
C MET A 26 1.16 -4.69 3.11
N ALA A 27 0.09 -4.51 3.89
CA ALA A 27 -0.02 -3.42 4.86
C ALA A 27 -0.39 -4.00 6.23
N ILE A 28 0.35 -3.62 7.26
CA ILE A 28 0.13 -4.08 8.63
C ILE A 28 0.18 -2.93 9.62
N ILE A 29 -0.45 -3.13 10.77
CA ILE A 29 -0.32 -2.26 11.94
C ILE A 29 0.05 -3.12 13.14
N GLN A 30 1.10 -2.71 13.87
CA GLN A 30 1.50 -3.31 15.13
C GLN A 30 1.66 -2.23 16.18
N LYS A 31 0.72 -2.17 17.14
CA LYS A 31 0.66 -1.09 18.12
C LYS A 31 0.62 0.26 17.39
N ARG A 32 1.60 1.12 17.61
CA ARG A 32 1.70 2.47 17.02
C ARG A 32 2.65 2.53 15.81
N ILE A 33 2.94 1.38 15.18
CA ILE A 33 3.80 1.29 13.99
C ILE A 33 2.96 0.72 12.85
N GLY A 34 2.82 1.50 11.77
CA GLY A 34 2.23 1.06 10.52
C GLY A 34 3.30 0.87 9.45
N LEU A 35 3.20 -0.21 8.69
CA LEU A 35 4.07 -0.49 7.54
C LEU A 35 3.20 -0.78 6.31
N ILE A 36 3.60 -0.24 5.17
CA ILE A 36 2.95 -0.45 3.87
C ILE A 36 4.02 -0.84 2.87
N GLY A 37 3.82 -1.98 2.20
CA GLY A 37 4.71 -2.48 1.17
C GLY A 37 4.43 -1.88 -0.21
N CYS A 38 3.16 -1.62 -0.56
CA CYS A 38 2.83 -0.96 -1.82
C CYS A 38 2.95 0.56 -1.74
N HIS A 39 2.82 1.23 -2.88
CA HIS A 39 2.91 2.69 -2.98
C HIS A 39 1.54 3.34 -3.26
N PRO A 40 0.68 3.55 -2.24
CA PRO A 40 -0.57 4.29 -2.40
C PRO A 40 -0.35 5.79 -2.69
N GLU A 41 0.85 6.31 -2.43
CA GLU A 41 1.32 7.66 -2.76
C GLU A 41 1.77 7.82 -4.23
N SER A 42 1.86 6.72 -4.98
CA SER A 42 2.35 6.73 -6.36
C SER A 42 1.65 7.78 -7.23
N GLU A 43 2.43 8.66 -7.85
CA GLU A 43 1.91 9.68 -8.76
C GLU A 43 1.83 9.18 -10.20
N LYS A 44 1.12 9.92 -11.05
CA LYS A 44 0.90 9.55 -12.46
C LYS A 44 2.20 9.24 -13.20
N PHE A 45 3.28 9.99 -12.94
CA PHE A 45 4.54 9.82 -13.65
C PHE A 45 5.15 8.42 -13.45
N TRP A 46 4.88 7.75 -12.32
CA TRP A 46 5.34 6.39 -12.06
C TRP A 46 4.69 5.39 -13.02
N TYR A 47 3.41 5.61 -13.37
CA TYR A 47 2.67 4.79 -14.33
C TYR A 47 3.06 5.12 -15.78
N ASP A 48 3.45 6.37 -16.04
CA ASP A 48 3.88 6.80 -17.37
C ASP A 48 5.27 6.24 -17.74
N SER A 49 6.12 5.96 -16.75
CA SER A 49 7.45 5.36 -16.91
C SER A 49 7.45 3.96 -17.55
N TYR A 50 6.32 3.24 -17.48
CA TYR A 50 6.19 1.90 -18.05
C TYR A 50 5.03 1.86 -19.04
N SER A 51 5.31 1.46 -20.29
CA SER A 51 4.32 1.45 -21.38
C SER A 51 3.03 0.72 -21.04
N TRP A 52 3.16 -0.39 -20.31
CA TRP A 52 2.08 -1.27 -19.93
C TRP A 52 1.38 -0.85 -18.62
N MET A 53 1.95 0.08 -17.82
CA MET A 53 1.34 0.53 -16.56
C MET A 53 0.30 1.63 -16.72
N LYS A 54 0.36 2.40 -17.82
CA LYS A 54 -0.54 3.52 -18.10
C LYS A 54 -2.04 3.21 -17.92
N PRO A 55 -2.57 2.05 -18.36
CA PRO A 55 -3.98 1.71 -18.17
C PRO A 55 -4.39 1.50 -16.70
N TYR A 56 -3.44 1.23 -15.81
CA TYR A 56 -3.68 1.01 -14.38
C TYR A 56 -3.57 2.30 -13.56
N TRP A 57 -3.38 3.45 -14.22
CA TRP A 57 -3.50 4.73 -13.57
C TRP A 57 -4.92 4.93 -13.04
N HIS A 58 -5.01 5.43 -11.82
CA HIS A 58 -6.24 5.38 -11.02
C HIS A 58 -6.61 6.78 -10.50
N ASN A 59 -6.17 7.84 -11.20
CA ASN A 59 -6.51 9.24 -10.92
C ASN A 59 -6.33 9.64 -9.45
N ASN A 60 -5.16 9.35 -8.88
CA ASN A 60 -4.80 9.57 -7.48
C ASN A 60 -5.69 8.85 -6.45
N SER A 61 -6.68 8.05 -6.83
CA SER A 61 -7.66 7.50 -5.87
C SER A 61 -7.08 6.70 -4.70
N HIS A 62 -5.86 6.13 -4.82
CA HIS A 62 -5.23 5.38 -3.73
C HIS A 62 -4.74 6.26 -2.57
N HIS A 63 -4.64 7.60 -2.72
CA HIS A 63 -4.36 8.47 -1.55
C HIS A 63 -5.44 8.33 -0.48
N LYS A 64 -6.67 7.95 -0.85
CA LYS A 64 -7.76 7.71 0.10
C LYS A 64 -7.52 6.45 0.93
N LEU A 65 -6.86 5.44 0.35
CA LEU A 65 -6.44 4.24 1.08
C LEU A 65 -5.32 4.57 2.06
N LEU A 66 -4.37 5.42 1.65
CA LEU A 66 -3.34 5.93 2.56
C LEU A 66 -3.95 6.71 3.73
N LEU A 67 -4.92 7.58 3.46
CA LEU A 67 -5.64 8.31 4.51
C LEU A 67 -6.34 7.35 5.47
N GLY A 68 -7.11 6.38 4.96
CA GLY A 68 -7.80 5.40 5.80
C GLY A 68 -6.84 4.54 6.65
N PHE A 69 -5.67 4.19 6.09
CA PHE A 69 -4.62 3.51 6.86
C PHE A 69 -4.08 4.38 8.00
N VAL A 70 -3.81 5.66 7.73
CA VAL A 70 -3.32 6.61 8.74
C VAL A 70 -4.37 6.87 9.82
N ASP A 71 -5.64 7.00 9.44
CA ASP A 71 -6.75 7.15 10.39
C ASP A 71 -6.82 5.93 11.34
N GLU A 72 -6.69 4.72 10.81
CA GLU A 72 -6.67 3.50 11.62
C GLU A 72 -5.43 3.41 12.52
N LEU A 73 -4.26 3.83 12.03
CA LEU A 73 -3.01 3.85 12.80
C LEU A 73 -3.06 4.84 13.98
N ILE A 74 -3.64 6.01 13.77
CA ILE A 74 -3.73 7.06 14.80
C ILE A 74 -4.74 6.70 15.90
N GLN A 75 -5.71 5.83 15.59
CA GLN A 75 -6.71 5.34 16.56
C GLN A 75 -6.23 4.16 17.44
N GLN A 76 -5.00 3.66 17.24
CA GLN A 76 -4.42 2.55 18.03
C GLN A 76 -4.02 2.93 19.46
#